data_AF-A0A4R7CSJ4-F1
#
_entry.id   AF-A0A4R7CSJ4-F1
#
_cell.length_a   1.000
_cell.length_b   1.000
_cell.length_c   1.000
_cell.angle_alpha   90.00
_cell.angle_beta   90.00
_cell.angle_gamma   90.00
#
_symmetry.space_group_name_H-M   'P 1'
#
loop_
_entity.id
_entity.type
_entity.pdbx_description
1 polymer ?
#
loop_
_entity_poly.entity_id
_entity_poly.type
_entity_poly.pdbx_seq_one_letter_code
_entity_poly.pdbx_strand_id
1 'polypeptide(L)'
;MQYLFKKAELPREALQTLSLLKNEHLAIDNDNLEAMFAGRRSALIAMSDIQLDNIRIARLEAKLSLSRTDSGEVELLIHPVYRNPQKHYLLDQQVMGELMDGEKPNHVVELKLGDDHVKRMVVEYDADTREFLAYDAASVHAPVMINGKDLDADQRVAYRLGQKVSIYDDTTVQYRVSEPKGILSNTEKVILSFEENSKVRHVMLDDLKNLQDGFHGQLDYNSSSYQNALQMMLQKDFPHLTSDDLRVNKQNERVRSR
;
A
#
# COMPACT_ATOMS: atom_id res chain seq x y z
N MET A 1 1.36 11.14 2.16
CA MET A 1 2.18 9.94 2.47
C MET A 1 3.61 10.39 2.70
N GLN A 2 4.32 9.75 3.62
CA GLN A 2 5.76 9.94 3.80
C GLN A 2 6.50 9.07 2.77
N TYR A 3 7.40 9.66 2.00
CA TYR A 3 8.27 8.93 1.07
C TYR A 3 9.62 8.64 1.72
N LEU A 4 10.06 7.40 1.59
CA LEU A 4 11.37 6.91 2.03
C LEU A 4 12.45 7.11 0.96
N PHE A 5 12.03 7.26 -0.30
CA PHE A 5 12.91 7.45 -1.45
C PHE A 5 12.46 8.65 -2.27
N LYS A 6 13.42 9.36 -2.86
CA LYS A 6 13.18 10.48 -3.78
C LYS A 6 13.31 10.00 -5.22
N LYS A 7 12.61 10.67 -6.14
CA LYS A 7 12.71 10.41 -7.59
C LYS A 7 14.16 10.44 -8.12
N ALA A 8 15.00 11.33 -7.59
CA ALA A 8 16.41 11.45 -7.98
C ALA A 8 17.26 10.25 -7.55
N GLU A 9 16.78 9.43 -6.61
CA GLU A 9 17.46 8.23 -6.12
C GLU A 9 17.06 6.96 -6.89
N LEU A 10 16.21 7.08 -7.93
CA LEU A 10 15.85 5.91 -8.74
C LEU A 10 17.09 5.28 -9.39
N PRO A 11 17.29 3.97 -9.25
CA PRO A 11 18.43 3.26 -9.84
C PRO A 11 18.26 3.16 -11.37
N ARG A 12 18.77 4.17 -12.07
CA ARG A 12 18.52 4.38 -13.50
C ARG A 12 19.04 3.22 -14.36
N GLU A 13 20.21 2.71 -14.05
CA GLU A 13 20.83 1.60 -14.78
C GLU A 13 19.95 0.33 -14.70
N ALA A 14 19.48 -0.02 -13.49
CA ALA A 14 18.57 -1.15 -13.30
C ALA A 14 17.26 -0.98 -14.08
N LEU A 15 16.68 0.22 -14.06
CA LEU A 15 15.46 0.54 -14.80
C LEU A 15 15.67 0.45 -16.32
N GLN A 16 16.83 0.84 -16.84
CA GLN A 16 17.19 0.69 -18.25
C GLN A 16 17.32 -0.77 -18.65
N THR A 17 18.00 -1.59 -17.83
CA THR A 17 18.15 -3.03 -18.04
C THR A 17 16.80 -3.74 -18.14
N LEU A 18 15.81 -3.29 -17.36
CA LEU A 18 14.44 -3.82 -17.38
C LEU A 18 13.55 -3.23 -18.49
N SER A 19 14.11 -2.40 -19.38
CA SER A 19 13.36 -1.67 -20.41
C SER A 19 12.26 -0.74 -19.84
N LEU A 20 12.38 -0.36 -18.56
CA LEU A 20 11.44 0.54 -17.87
C LEU A 20 11.85 2.00 -17.97
N LEU A 21 13.08 2.31 -18.38
CA LEU A 21 13.56 3.67 -18.61
C LEU A 21 14.23 3.78 -19.98
N LYS A 22 13.71 4.66 -20.84
CA LYS A 22 14.28 4.95 -22.17
C LYS A 22 14.17 6.43 -22.51
N ASN A 23 15.28 7.09 -22.87
CA ASN A 23 15.32 8.51 -23.24
C ASN A 23 14.59 9.42 -22.22
N GLU A 24 14.87 9.24 -20.93
CA GLU A 24 14.18 9.94 -19.80
C GLU A 24 12.69 9.59 -19.61
N HIS A 25 12.11 8.75 -20.46
CA HIS A 25 10.75 8.25 -20.30
C HIS A 25 10.73 7.02 -19.41
N LEU A 26 10.02 7.12 -18.29
CA LEU A 26 9.82 6.05 -17.32
C LEU A 26 8.50 5.35 -17.63
N ALA A 27 8.56 4.07 -18.00
CA ALA A 27 7.42 3.21 -18.30
C ALA A 27 6.87 2.57 -17.01
N ILE A 28 6.67 3.39 -15.98
CA ILE A 28 6.04 3.03 -14.71
C ILE A 28 5.02 4.14 -14.43
N ASP A 29 3.77 3.77 -14.16
CA ASP A 29 2.75 4.75 -13.80
C ASP A 29 3.02 5.39 -12.43
N ASN A 30 2.33 6.50 -12.16
CA ASN A 30 2.55 7.27 -10.94
C ASN A 30 2.18 6.50 -9.68
N ASP A 31 1.12 5.68 -9.69
CA ASP A 31 0.69 4.91 -8.53
C ASP A 31 1.74 3.91 -8.09
N ASN A 32 2.37 3.23 -9.06
CA ASN A 32 3.47 2.33 -8.84
C ASN A 32 4.73 3.05 -8.34
N LEU A 33 5.02 4.24 -8.88
CA LEU A 33 6.13 5.05 -8.39
C LEU A 33 5.91 5.54 -6.96
N GLU A 34 4.72 6.01 -6.62
CA GLU A 34 4.37 6.43 -5.26
C GLU A 34 4.46 5.27 -4.27
N ALA A 35 4.01 4.08 -4.67
CA ALA A 35 4.17 2.87 -3.87
C ALA A 35 5.65 2.58 -3.60
N MET A 36 6.48 2.56 -4.64
CA MET A 36 7.93 2.33 -4.53
C MET A 36 8.61 3.40 -3.66
N PHE A 37 8.28 4.68 -3.83
CA PHE A 37 8.83 5.77 -3.03
C PHE A 37 8.43 5.70 -1.56
N ALA A 38 7.25 5.15 -1.27
CA ALA A 38 6.81 4.88 0.10
C ALA A 38 7.39 3.57 0.69
N GLY A 39 8.28 2.88 -0.04
CA GLY A 39 8.90 1.62 0.39
C GLY A 39 7.99 0.40 0.28
N ARG A 40 6.94 0.48 -0.53
CA ARG A 40 6.03 -0.63 -0.83
C ARG A 40 6.37 -1.26 -2.18
N ARG A 41 5.69 -2.36 -2.49
CA ARG A 41 5.72 -2.98 -3.81
C ARG A 41 4.77 -2.26 -4.77
N SER A 42 5.17 -2.19 -6.05
CA SER A 42 4.28 -1.84 -7.15
C SER A 42 3.22 -2.93 -7.37
N ALA A 43 2.25 -2.65 -8.24
CA ALA A 43 1.47 -3.67 -8.92
C ALA A 43 2.36 -4.52 -9.85
N LEU A 44 1.81 -5.58 -10.44
CA LEU A 44 2.52 -6.34 -11.46
C LEU A 44 2.80 -5.47 -12.68
N ILE A 45 4.07 -5.36 -13.04
CA ILE A 45 4.55 -4.64 -14.20
C ILE A 45 5.05 -5.65 -15.22
N ALA A 46 4.49 -5.58 -16.44
CA ALA A 46 4.95 -6.37 -17.57
C ALA A 46 6.16 -5.68 -18.23
N MET A 47 7.28 -6.38 -18.24
CA MET A 47 8.52 -5.97 -18.89
C MET A 47 8.79 -6.91 -20.07
N SER A 48 9.29 -6.36 -21.16
CA SER A 48 9.59 -7.11 -22.38
C SER A 48 10.98 -6.77 -22.89
N ASP A 49 11.58 -7.72 -23.62
CA ASP A 49 12.92 -7.57 -24.21
C ASP A 49 13.99 -7.15 -23.18
N ILE A 50 13.98 -7.76 -22.00
CA ILE A 50 14.99 -7.52 -20.97
C ILE A 50 16.29 -8.16 -21.42
N GLN A 51 17.38 -7.40 -21.34
CA GLN A 51 18.71 -7.84 -21.71
C GLN A 51 19.64 -7.78 -20.50
N LEU A 52 20.00 -8.96 -19.99
CA LEU A 52 20.91 -9.15 -18.86
C LEU A 52 22.13 -9.92 -19.36
N ASP A 53 23.22 -9.22 -19.60
CA ASP A 53 24.46 -9.78 -20.17
C ASP A 53 24.18 -10.65 -21.43
N ASN A 54 24.36 -11.97 -21.29
CA ASN A 54 24.17 -12.97 -22.35
C ASN A 54 22.77 -13.62 -22.34
N ILE A 55 21.87 -13.15 -21.48
CA ILE A 55 20.51 -13.66 -21.33
C ILE A 55 19.53 -12.63 -21.87
N ARG A 56 18.70 -13.07 -22.82
CA ARG A 56 17.56 -12.30 -23.29
C ARG A 56 16.28 -12.90 -22.72
N ILE A 57 15.54 -12.12 -21.96
CA ILE A 57 14.23 -12.50 -21.42
C ILE A 57 13.18 -11.78 -22.27
N ALA A 58 12.42 -12.56 -23.05
CA ALA A 58 11.41 -11.99 -23.94
C ALA A 58 10.31 -11.24 -23.17
N ARG A 59 9.87 -11.80 -22.04
CA ARG A 59 8.85 -11.21 -21.17
C ARG A 59 9.05 -11.65 -19.72
N LEU A 60 8.83 -10.72 -18.80
CA LEU A 60 8.79 -10.94 -17.36
C LEU A 60 7.64 -10.12 -16.77
N GLU A 61 6.89 -10.71 -15.84
CA GLU A 61 5.97 -9.97 -14.98
C GLU A 61 6.50 -10.05 -13.55
N ALA A 62 6.61 -8.88 -12.92
CA ALA A 62 7.11 -8.77 -11.55
C ALA A 62 6.51 -7.55 -10.86
N LYS A 63 6.45 -7.60 -9.53
CA LYS A 63 6.34 -6.39 -8.73
C LYS A 63 7.74 -5.81 -8.51
N LEU A 64 7.82 -4.51 -8.29
CA LEU A 64 9.06 -3.80 -8.04
C LEU A 64 9.01 -3.11 -6.69
N SER A 65 10.14 -3.02 -6.00
CA SER A 65 10.27 -2.17 -4.81
C SER A 65 11.65 -1.54 -4.74
N LEU A 66 11.79 -0.52 -3.90
CA LEU A 66 13.08 0.09 -3.61
C LEU A 66 13.57 -0.37 -2.24
N SER A 67 14.88 -0.60 -2.14
CA SER A 67 15.57 -0.89 -0.90
C SER A 67 16.77 0.04 -0.76
N ARG A 68 17.23 0.24 0.47
CA ARG A 68 18.47 0.96 0.74
C ARG A 68 19.47 -0.02 1.32
N THR A 69 20.62 -0.11 0.69
CA THR A 69 21.73 -0.95 1.16
C THR A 69 22.38 -0.34 2.39
N ASP A 70 23.24 -1.11 3.06
CA ASP A 70 24.01 -0.64 4.23
C ASP A 70 24.93 0.56 3.88
N SER A 71 25.35 0.69 2.61
CA SER A 71 26.13 1.85 2.14
C SER A 71 25.29 3.10 1.88
N GLY A 72 23.95 2.99 1.97
CA GLY A 72 23.01 4.06 1.69
C GLY A 72 22.56 4.17 0.23
N GLU A 73 23.07 3.30 -0.64
CA GLU A 73 22.67 3.24 -2.05
C GLU A 73 21.25 2.69 -2.21
N VAL A 74 20.50 3.22 -3.17
CA VAL A 74 19.14 2.76 -3.45
C VAL A 74 19.18 1.73 -4.58
N GLU A 75 18.64 0.55 -4.31
CA GLU A 75 18.57 -0.55 -5.27
C GLU A 75 17.12 -0.87 -5.67
N LEU A 76 16.96 -1.44 -6.87
CA LEU A 76 15.68 -1.93 -7.37
C LEU A 76 15.58 -3.42 -7.08
N LEU A 77 14.58 -3.81 -6.30
CA LEU A 77 14.24 -5.21 -6.07
C LEU A 77 13.15 -5.65 -7.05
N ILE A 78 13.35 -6.82 -7.64
CA ILE A 78 12.43 -7.44 -8.60
C ILE A 78 11.81 -8.65 -7.92
N HIS A 79 10.48 -8.68 -7.86
CA HIS A 79 9.69 -9.74 -7.23
C HIS A 79 8.90 -10.48 -8.31
N PRO A 80 9.47 -11.52 -8.94
CA PRO A 80 8.85 -12.20 -10.07
C PRO A 80 7.64 -13.03 -9.64
N VAL A 81 6.79 -13.38 -10.60
CA VAL A 81 5.72 -14.36 -10.38
C VAL A 81 6.31 -15.77 -10.29
N TYR A 82 6.42 -16.32 -9.07
CA TYR A 82 6.97 -17.66 -8.86
C TYR A 82 6.00 -18.76 -9.26
N ARG A 83 6.53 -19.89 -9.73
CA ARG A 83 5.72 -21.09 -10.03
C ARG A 83 5.19 -21.77 -8.78
N ASN A 84 5.94 -21.73 -7.69
CA ASN A 84 5.55 -22.31 -6.40
C ASN A 84 5.72 -21.26 -5.30
N PRO A 85 4.88 -21.28 -4.26
CA PRO A 85 5.06 -20.41 -3.11
C PRO A 85 6.48 -20.50 -2.54
N GLN A 86 7.12 -19.35 -2.34
CA GLN A 86 8.44 -19.29 -1.71
C GLN A 86 8.28 -19.43 -0.19
N LYS A 87 9.06 -20.30 0.47
CA LYS A 87 8.96 -20.48 1.92
C LYS A 87 9.50 -19.26 2.67
N HIS A 88 8.92 -18.96 3.84
CA HIS A 88 9.40 -17.90 4.71
C HIS A 88 9.96 -18.47 6.02
N TYR A 89 11.15 -18.03 6.40
CA TYR A 89 11.88 -18.57 7.57
C TYR A 89 11.18 -18.32 8.92
N LEU A 90 10.27 -17.34 8.98
CA LEU A 90 9.47 -17.05 10.18
C LEU A 90 8.21 -17.91 10.30
N LEU A 91 7.87 -18.71 9.29
CA LEU A 91 6.60 -19.45 9.23
C LEU A 91 6.84 -20.95 9.17
N ASP A 92 6.00 -21.70 9.87
CA ASP A 92 5.86 -23.13 9.65
C ASP A 92 4.91 -23.43 8.48
N GLN A 93 4.82 -24.72 8.12
CA GLN A 93 4.01 -25.15 6.98
C GLN A 93 2.50 -24.93 7.19
N GLN A 94 2.01 -25.04 8.43
CA GLN A 94 0.60 -24.85 8.73
C GLN A 94 0.23 -23.38 8.54
N VAL A 95 0.97 -22.47 9.16
CA VAL A 95 0.71 -21.02 9.05
C VAL A 95 0.86 -20.54 7.62
N MET A 96 1.84 -21.04 6.86
CA MET A 96 1.93 -20.76 5.42
C MET A 96 0.66 -21.17 4.67
N GLY A 97 0.11 -22.35 4.97
CA GLY A 97 -1.16 -22.82 4.40
C GLY A 97 -2.32 -21.88 4.71
N GLU A 98 -2.52 -21.55 5.99
CA GLU A 98 -3.60 -20.66 6.45
C GLU A 98 -3.56 -19.28 5.77
N LEU A 99 -2.36 -18.73 5.52
CA LEU A 99 -2.18 -17.47 4.80
C LEU A 99 -2.43 -17.59 3.28
N MET A 100 -2.03 -18.71 2.67
CA MET A 100 -2.24 -18.96 1.25
C MET A 100 -3.71 -19.18 0.92
N ASP A 101 -4.43 -19.88 1.79
CA ASP A 101 -5.85 -20.18 1.65
C ASP A 101 -6.75 -18.99 2.04
N GLY A 102 -6.17 -17.92 2.60
CA GLY A 102 -6.88 -16.72 3.03
C GLY A 102 -7.68 -16.90 4.33
N GLU A 103 -7.42 -17.97 5.09
CA GLU A 103 -8.05 -18.19 6.41
C GLU A 103 -7.62 -17.10 7.41
N LYS A 104 -6.40 -16.60 7.26
CA LYS A 104 -5.89 -15.43 7.98
C LYS A 104 -5.24 -14.46 6.99
N PRO A 105 -5.45 -13.16 7.14
CA PRO A 105 -4.85 -12.19 6.22
C PRO A 105 -3.36 -11.95 6.49
N ASN A 106 -2.90 -12.20 7.72
CA ASN A 106 -1.51 -12.10 8.14
C ASN A 106 -1.28 -12.90 9.42
N HIS A 107 -0.01 -13.05 9.78
CA HIS A 107 0.45 -13.69 11.00
C HIS A 107 1.48 -12.82 11.72
N VAL A 108 1.33 -12.65 13.04
CA VAL A 108 2.26 -11.86 13.87
C VAL A 108 3.25 -12.80 14.54
N VAL A 109 4.54 -12.55 14.32
CA VAL A 109 5.66 -13.27 14.94
C VAL A 109 6.38 -12.34 15.91
N GLU A 110 6.50 -12.77 17.17
CA GLU A 110 7.27 -12.05 18.18
C GLU A 110 8.71 -12.57 18.23
N LEU A 111 9.68 -11.72 17.90
CA LEU A 111 11.11 -12.01 17.96
C LEU A 111 11.72 -11.38 19.22
N LYS A 112 12.31 -12.21 20.08
CA LYS A 112 13.05 -11.75 21.26
C LYS A 112 14.46 -11.31 20.86
N LEU A 113 14.76 -10.03 21.04
CA LEU A 113 16.05 -9.41 20.79
C LEU A 113 16.72 -9.08 22.13
N GLY A 114 17.12 -10.13 22.86
CA GLY A 114 17.65 -10.01 24.23
C GLY A 114 16.56 -10.01 25.31
N ASP A 115 16.94 -9.62 26.53
CA ASP A 115 16.16 -9.92 27.74
C ASP A 115 14.80 -9.19 27.82
N ASP A 116 14.65 -8.00 27.23
CA ASP A 116 13.41 -7.19 27.32
C ASP A 116 12.92 -6.56 26.00
N HIS A 117 13.59 -6.79 24.87
CA HIS A 117 13.17 -6.20 23.60
C HIS A 117 12.44 -7.24 22.74
N VAL A 118 11.14 -7.04 22.53
CA VAL A 118 10.32 -7.84 21.62
C VAL A 118 10.03 -7.05 20.36
N LYS A 119 10.46 -7.59 19.22
CA LYS A 119 10.13 -7.07 17.89
C LYS A 119 8.94 -7.85 17.32
N ARG A 120 7.90 -7.16 16.88
CA ARG A 120 6.72 -7.77 16.25
C ARG A 120 6.84 -7.68 14.74
N MET A 121 7.06 -8.82 14.10
CA MET A 121 7.04 -8.94 12.65
C MET A 121 5.64 -9.38 12.23
N VAL A 122 5.08 -8.72 11.21
CA VAL A 122 3.84 -9.16 10.57
C VAL A 122 4.22 -9.81 9.24
N VAL A 123 3.71 -11.01 8.99
CA VAL A 123 3.94 -11.76 7.76
C VAL A 123 2.62 -11.94 7.02
N GLU A 124 2.61 -11.60 5.73
CA GLU A 124 1.43 -11.74 4.85
C GLU A 124 1.79 -12.44 3.54
N TYR A 125 0.80 -13.00 2.85
CA TYR A 125 0.99 -13.68 1.56
C TYR A 125 0.59 -12.78 0.38
N ASP A 126 1.50 -12.61 -0.58
CA ASP A 126 1.24 -11.94 -1.85
C ASP A 126 0.94 -12.98 -2.92
N ALA A 127 -0.35 -13.12 -3.24
CA ALA A 127 -0.82 -14.10 -4.21
C ALA A 127 -0.34 -13.81 -5.65
N ASP A 128 -0.01 -12.55 -5.97
CA ASP A 128 0.47 -12.17 -7.29
C ASP A 128 1.86 -12.74 -7.56
N THR A 129 2.78 -12.63 -6.58
CA THR A 129 4.16 -13.12 -6.73
C THR A 129 4.37 -14.51 -6.12
N ARG A 130 3.43 -14.98 -5.30
CA ARG A 130 3.52 -16.20 -4.48
C ARG A 130 4.66 -16.15 -3.46
N GLU A 131 4.82 -15.00 -2.83
CA GLU A 131 5.81 -14.77 -1.77
C GLU A 131 5.12 -14.42 -0.47
N PHE A 132 5.82 -14.67 0.65
CA PHE A 132 5.45 -14.09 1.92
C PHE A 132 6.31 -12.88 2.20
N LEU A 133 5.68 -11.79 2.61
CA LEU A 133 6.34 -10.54 2.94
C LEU A 133 6.29 -10.37 4.44
N ALA A 134 7.40 -9.92 5.02
CA ALA A 134 7.46 -9.58 6.44
C ALA A 134 7.81 -8.10 6.60
N TYR A 135 7.15 -7.44 7.55
CA TYR A 135 7.46 -6.08 7.95
C TYR A 135 7.44 -5.93 9.48
N ASP A 136 8.17 -4.95 9.99
CA ASP A 136 8.14 -4.60 11.41
C ASP A 136 6.89 -3.76 11.70
N ALA A 137 6.02 -4.21 12.61
CA ALA A 137 4.82 -3.45 12.96
C ALA A 137 5.16 -2.03 13.46
N ALA A 138 6.31 -1.83 14.11
CA ALA A 138 6.72 -0.54 14.61
C ALA A 138 7.12 0.45 13.51
N SER A 139 7.47 -0.02 12.30
CA SER A 139 7.81 0.86 11.16
C SER A 139 6.58 1.40 10.43
N VAL A 140 5.39 0.85 10.71
CA VAL A 140 4.14 1.28 10.07
C VAL A 140 3.62 2.55 10.72
N HIS A 141 3.55 3.62 9.93
CA HIS A 141 2.87 4.85 10.32
C HIS A 141 1.35 4.66 10.19
N ALA A 142 0.67 4.46 11.31
CA ALA A 142 -0.79 4.36 11.35
C ALA A 142 -1.45 5.75 11.20
N PRO A 143 -2.56 5.86 10.47
CA PRO A 143 -3.33 7.10 10.43
C PRO A 143 -3.91 7.43 11.81
N VAL A 144 -4.09 8.72 12.09
CA VAL A 144 -4.83 9.21 13.26
C VAL A 144 -6.33 9.26 12.98
N MET A 145 -6.75 9.37 11.71
CA MET A 145 -8.16 9.30 11.31
C MET A 145 -8.38 8.51 10.03
N ILE A 146 -9.56 7.91 9.92
CA ILE A 146 -10.14 7.34 8.70
C ILE A 146 -11.46 8.05 8.45
N ASN A 147 -11.65 8.61 7.25
CA ASN A 147 -12.87 9.36 6.88
C ASN A 147 -13.28 10.38 7.96
N GLY A 148 -12.28 11.11 8.50
CA GLY A 148 -12.48 12.17 9.50
C GLY A 148 -12.81 11.67 10.90
N LYS A 149 -12.84 10.36 11.13
CA LYS A 149 -13.02 9.75 12.45
C LYS A 149 -11.69 9.39 13.08
N ASP A 150 -11.45 9.89 14.29
CA ASP A 150 -10.29 9.50 15.10
C ASP A 150 -10.24 8.01 15.36
N LEU A 151 -9.05 7.44 15.15
CA LEU A 151 -8.70 6.09 15.59
C LEU A 151 -8.22 6.13 17.03
N ASP A 152 -8.72 5.22 17.85
CA ASP A 152 -8.20 5.02 19.20
C ASP A 152 -6.83 4.32 19.21
N ALA A 153 -6.25 4.13 20.40
CA ALA A 153 -4.92 3.51 20.52
C ALA A 153 -4.90 2.06 20.02
N ASP A 154 -5.94 1.29 20.30
CA ASP A 154 -6.03 -0.12 19.95
C ASP A 154 -6.24 -0.29 18.45
N GLN A 155 -7.07 0.54 17.83
CA GLN A 155 -7.26 0.61 16.38
C GLN A 155 -5.95 0.96 15.66
N ARG A 156 -5.15 1.89 16.19
CA ARG A 156 -3.83 2.20 15.61
C ARG A 156 -2.84 1.04 15.78
N VAL A 157 -2.92 0.27 16.85
CA VAL A 157 -2.10 -0.95 17.01
C VAL A 157 -2.57 -2.03 16.02
N ALA A 158 -3.88 -2.27 15.93
CA ALA A 158 -4.49 -3.20 14.99
C ALA A 158 -4.10 -2.89 13.53
N TYR A 159 -4.15 -1.60 13.14
CA TYR A 159 -3.70 -1.16 11.82
C TYR A 159 -2.24 -1.55 11.53
N ARG A 160 -1.33 -1.30 12.47
CA ARG A 160 0.10 -1.66 12.33
C ARG A 160 0.30 -3.17 12.24
N LEU A 161 -0.51 -3.93 12.95
CA LEU A 161 -0.51 -5.40 12.89
C LEU A 161 -1.21 -5.96 11.64
N GLY A 162 -1.61 -5.10 10.69
CA GLY A 162 -2.31 -5.54 9.47
C GLY A 162 -3.70 -6.08 9.73
N GLN A 163 -4.29 -5.83 10.92
CA GLN A 163 -5.64 -6.27 11.24
C GLN A 163 -6.66 -5.33 10.58
N LYS A 164 -7.89 -5.83 10.43
CA LYS A 164 -9.01 -5.00 9.97
C LYS A 164 -9.35 -3.95 11.02
N VAL A 165 -9.48 -2.71 10.58
CA VAL A 165 -9.89 -1.57 11.40
C VAL A 165 -11.16 -1.00 10.81
N SER A 166 -12.26 -1.12 11.56
CA SER A 166 -13.56 -0.58 11.20
C SER A 166 -13.84 0.72 11.96
N ILE A 167 -14.51 1.65 11.30
CA ILE A 167 -15.08 2.85 11.91
C ILE A 167 -16.61 2.78 11.89
N TYR A 168 -17.27 3.78 12.49
CA TYR A 168 -18.71 3.73 12.79
C TYR A 168 -19.64 3.71 11.55
N ASP A 169 -19.14 4.07 10.37
CA ASP A 169 -19.92 4.06 9.12
C ASP A 169 -19.69 2.79 8.29
N ASP A 170 -19.25 1.73 8.95
CA ASP A 170 -18.89 0.43 8.40
C ASP A 170 -17.69 0.43 7.44
N THR A 171 -17.05 1.58 7.20
CA THR A 171 -15.76 1.62 6.49
C THR A 171 -14.74 0.79 7.27
N THR A 172 -14.17 -0.19 6.59
CA THR A 172 -13.14 -1.07 7.12
C THR A 172 -11.92 -1.01 6.21
N VAL A 173 -10.76 -0.82 6.81
CA VAL A 173 -9.47 -0.85 6.11
C VAL A 173 -8.56 -1.89 6.72
N GLN A 174 -7.56 -2.31 5.95
CA GLN A 174 -6.53 -3.22 6.39
C GLN A 174 -5.20 -2.82 5.77
N TYR A 175 -4.17 -2.56 6.59
CA TYR A 175 -2.83 -2.32 6.08
C TYR A 175 -2.25 -3.58 5.43
N ARG A 176 -1.64 -3.41 4.24
CA ARG A 176 -0.95 -4.46 3.49
C ARG A 176 0.27 -3.89 2.77
N VAL A 177 1.44 -4.48 2.97
CA VAL A 177 2.68 -4.03 2.33
C VAL A 177 2.80 -4.51 0.88
N SER A 178 2.11 -5.60 0.54
CA SER A 178 1.98 -6.14 -0.82
C SER A 178 1.07 -5.30 -1.74
N GLU A 179 0.28 -4.38 -1.18
CA GLU A 179 -0.63 -3.52 -1.93
C GLU A 179 0.01 -2.16 -2.26
N PRO A 180 -0.09 -1.68 -3.52
CA PRO A 180 0.57 -0.43 -3.93
C PRO A 180 0.10 0.80 -3.13
N LYS A 181 -1.21 0.88 -2.86
CA LYS A 181 -1.82 1.94 -2.03
C LYS A 181 -1.62 1.69 -0.53
N GLY A 182 -1.01 0.57 -0.14
CA GLY A 182 -0.66 0.21 1.24
C GLY A 182 -1.82 -0.29 2.09
N ILE A 183 -3.04 -0.34 1.54
CA ILE A 183 -4.23 -0.83 2.24
C ILE A 183 -5.16 -1.60 1.29
N LEU A 184 -6.01 -2.43 1.88
CA LEU A 184 -7.29 -2.86 1.33
C LEU A 184 -8.42 -2.09 2.02
N SER A 185 -9.56 -1.95 1.37
CA SER A 185 -10.76 -1.40 1.98
C SER A 185 -12.04 -2.00 1.41
N ASN A 186 -13.06 -2.13 2.25
CA ASN A 186 -14.41 -2.47 1.81
C ASN A 186 -15.13 -1.32 1.09
N THR A 187 -14.45 -0.20 0.82
CA THR A 187 -14.93 0.91 -0.02
C THR A 187 -13.88 1.23 -1.07
N GLU A 188 -14.27 1.77 -2.22
CA GLU A 188 -13.32 2.13 -3.29
C GLU A 188 -12.45 3.35 -2.97
N LYS A 189 -12.90 4.21 -2.04
CA LYS A 189 -12.21 5.46 -1.66
C LYS A 189 -12.22 5.66 -0.16
N VAL A 190 -11.07 6.07 0.37
CA VAL A 190 -10.90 6.38 1.80
C VAL A 190 -10.01 7.62 1.94
N ILE A 191 -10.33 8.48 2.91
CA ILE A 191 -9.45 9.58 3.31
C ILE A 191 -8.77 9.20 4.61
N LEU A 192 -7.45 8.99 4.53
CA LEU A 192 -6.60 8.79 5.69
C LEU A 192 -6.02 10.11 6.16
N SER A 193 -5.88 10.29 7.47
CA SER A 193 -5.21 11.45 8.02
C SER A 193 -4.05 11.03 8.91
N PHE A 194 -2.91 11.68 8.76
CA PHE A 194 -1.68 11.40 9.49
C PHE A 194 -1.23 12.64 10.25
N GLU A 195 -0.70 12.46 11.45
CA GLU A 195 -0.11 13.56 12.20
C GLU A 195 1.41 13.61 11.96
N GLU A 196 1.90 14.74 11.45
CA GLU A 196 3.33 15.00 11.24
C GLU A 196 3.66 16.38 11.81
N ASN A 197 4.58 16.47 12.79
CA ASN A 197 5.02 17.73 13.41
C ASN A 197 3.85 18.61 13.90
N SER A 198 2.92 18.02 14.64
CA SER A 198 1.69 18.67 15.15
C SER A 198 0.76 19.22 14.06
N LYS A 199 0.89 18.74 12.81
CA LYS A 199 -0.01 19.07 11.70
C LYS A 199 -0.64 17.80 11.15
N VAL A 200 -1.95 17.82 10.94
CA VAL A 200 -2.66 16.73 10.29
C VAL A 200 -2.55 16.84 8.77
N ARG A 201 -2.06 15.83 8.06
CA ARG A 201 -2.11 15.77 6.60
C ARG A 201 -3.17 14.76 6.17
N HIS A 202 -4.03 15.16 5.25
CA HIS A 202 -5.02 14.27 4.63
C HIS A 202 -4.46 13.65 3.36
N VAL A 203 -4.83 12.40 3.09
CA VAL A 203 -4.49 11.66 1.89
C VAL A 203 -5.76 10.94 1.44
N MET A 204 -6.29 11.32 0.28
CA MET A 204 -7.34 10.57 -0.38
C MET A 204 -6.70 9.41 -1.15
N LEU A 205 -7.19 8.21 -0.90
CA LEU A 205 -6.87 7.02 -1.67
C LEU A 205 -8.13 6.61 -2.43
N ASP A 206 -7.96 6.27 -3.69
CA ASP A 206 -8.97 5.77 -4.61
C ASP A 206 -8.50 4.47 -5.27
N ASP A 207 -9.41 3.86 -6.04
CA ASP A 207 -9.22 2.59 -6.73
C ASP A 207 -8.69 1.49 -5.78
N LEU A 208 -9.17 1.53 -4.53
CA LEU A 208 -8.76 0.58 -3.49
C LEU A 208 -9.33 -0.80 -3.79
N LYS A 209 -8.47 -1.82 -3.68
CA LYS A 209 -8.94 -3.21 -3.73
C LYS A 209 -9.76 -3.56 -2.49
N ASN A 210 -10.74 -4.44 -2.70
CA ASN A 210 -11.61 -4.93 -1.63
C ASN A 210 -10.86 -5.75 -0.56
N LEU A 211 -11.46 -5.90 0.61
CA LEU A 211 -11.01 -6.84 1.63
C LEU A 211 -11.07 -8.29 1.11
N GLN A 212 -10.20 -9.14 1.63
CA GLN A 212 -10.17 -10.57 1.33
C GLN A 212 -11.03 -11.35 2.34
N ASP A 213 -12.34 -11.10 2.38
CA ASP A 213 -13.30 -11.82 3.25
C ASP A 213 -14.36 -12.64 2.54
N GLY A 214 -14.33 -12.67 1.21
CA GLY A 214 -15.24 -13.47 0.41
C GLY A 214 -16.62 -12.83 0.23
N PHE A 215 -17.10 -12.90 -1.02
CA PHE A 215 -18.49 -12.71 -1.47
C PHE A 215 -19.18 -11.35 -1.27
N HIS A 216 -18.66 -10.42 -0.47
CA HIS A 216 -19.26 -9.09 -0.33
C HIS A 216 -18.65 -8.09 -1.34
N GLY A 217 -19.52 -7.42 -2.10
CA GLY A 217 -19.09 -6.28 -2.93
C GLY A 217 -18.61 -5.12 -2.05
N GLN A 218 -17.80 -4.22 -2.64
CA GLN A 218 -17.44 -2.98 -1.95
C GLN A 218 -18.68 -2.13 -1.68
N LEU A 219 -18.71 -1.54 -0.50
CA LEU A 219 -19.69 -0.56 -0.06
C LEU A 219 -19.49 0.76 -0.81
N ASP A 220 -20.58 1.53 -0.91
CA ASP A 220 -20.52 2.91 -1.41
C ASP A 220 -19.66 3.76 -0.45
N TYR A 221 -18.62 4.39 -0.98
CA TYR A 221 -17.73 5.26 -0.21
C TYR A 221 -18.41 6.57 0.24
N ASN A 222 -19.56 6.92 -0.34
CA ASN A 222 -20.23 8.21 -0.14
C ASN A 222 -20.99 8.31 1.20
N SER A 223 -20.36 7.86 2.29
CA SER A 223 -20.87 8.01 3.65
C SER A 223 -20.82 9.47 4.10
N SER A 224 -21.59 9.81 5.13
CA SER A 224 -21.52 11.14 5.76
C SER A 224 -20.11 11.44 6.30
N SER A 225 -19.41 10.43 6.83
CA SER A 225 -18.05 10.58 7.35
C SER A 225 -17.07 10.90 6.23
N TYR A 226 -17.13 10.17 5.11
CA TYR A 226 -16.30 10.44 3.95
C TYR A 226 -16.54 11.85 3.41
N GLN A 227 -17.80 12.26 3.27
CA GLN A 227 -18.14 13.60 2.78
C GLN A 227 -17.62 14.70 3.71
N ASN A 228 -17.72 14.51 5.03
CA ASN A 228 -17.17 15.44 6.01
C ASN A 228 -15.63 15.51 5.92
N ALA A 229 -14.96 14.37 5.80
CA ALA A 229 -13.51 14.30 5.66
C ALA A 229 -13.01 14.96 4.37
N LEU A 230 -13.75 14.76 3.27
CA LEU A 230 -13.49 15.42 2.00
C LEU A 230 -13.61 16.93 2.14
N GLN A 231 -14.64 17.42 2.83
CA GLN A 231 -14.78 18.85 3.11
C GLN A 231 -13.63 19.40 3.96
N MET A 232 -13.21 18.68 5.00
CA MET A 232 -12.05 19.06 5.83
C MET A 232 -10.76 19.17 5.01
N MET A 233 -10.50 18.19 4.14
CA MET A 233 -9.36 18.19 3.23
C MET A 233 -9.41 19.39 2.28
N LEU A 234 -10.54 19.62 1.62
CA LEU A 234 -10.71 20.71 0.66
C LEU A 234 -10.59 22.09 1.31
N GLN A 235 -11.15 22.30 2.50
CA GLN A 235 -10.98 23.55 3.25
C GLN A 235 -9.53 23.82 3.65
N LYS A 236 -8.77 22.76 3.94
CA LYS A 236 -7.36 22.90 4.32
C LYS A 236 -6.46 23.21 3.14
N ASP A 237 -6.63 22.45 2.05
CA ASP A 237 -5.77 22.55 0.86
C ASP A 237 -6.18 23.74 -0.03
N PHE A 238 -7.45 24.15 0.06
CA PHE A 238 -8.03 25.25 -0.71
C PHE A 238 -8.92 26.13 0.20
N PRO A 239 -8.33 26.92 1.12
CA PRO A 239 -9.08 27.70 2.12
C PRO A 239 -9.99 28.80 1.55
N HIS A 240 -9.88 29.07 0.25
CA HIS A 240 -10.69 30.07 -0.46
C HIS A 240 -11.95 29.49 -1.11
N LEU A 241 -12.11 28.16 -1.16
CA LEU A 241 -13.30 27.53 -1.72
C LEU A 241 -14.42 27.50 -0.66
N THR A 242 -15.59 28.02 -1.03
CA THR A 242 -16.78 27.99 -0.18
C THR A 242 -17.45 26.61 -0.22
N SER A 243 -18.31 26.31 0.75
CA SER A 243 -19.12 25.07 0.75
C SER A 243 -19.99 24.91 -0.50
N ASP A 244 -20.35 26.00 -1.17
CA ASP A 244 -21.14 25.98 -2.40
C ASP A 244 -20.26 25.68 -3.63
N ASP A 245 -19.00 26.13 -3.66
CA ASP A 245 -18.02 25.75 -4.68
C ASP A 245 -17.72 24.24 -4.67
N LEU A 246 -17.73 23.64 -3.48
CA LEU A 246 -17.47 22.20 -3.28
C LEU A 246 -18.67 21.30 -3.64
N ARG A 247 -19.87 21.86 -3.81
CA ARG A 247 -21.09 21.11 -4.18
C ARG A 247 -21.23 20.87 -5.68
N VAL A 248 -20.57 21.66 -6.52
CA VAL A 248 -20.76 21.67 -7.98
C VAL A 248 -20.30 20.35 -8.64
N ASN A 249 -19.41 19.57 -8.01
CA ASN A 249 -18.93 18.30 -8.57
C ASN A 249 -19.94 17.13 -8.50
N LYS A 250 -21.03 17.23 -7.73
CA LYS A 250 -22.04 16.15 -7.64
C LYS A 250 -22.86 15.96 -8.92
N GLN A 251 -22.93 16.96 -9.80
CA GLN A 251 -23.67 16.84 -11.07
C GLN A 251 -22.84 16.24 -12.21
N ASN A 252 -21.51 16.40 -12.20
CA ASN A 252 -20.66 15.90 -13.30
C ASN A 252 -20.30 14.41 -13.19
N GLU A 253 -20.29 13.82 -12.00
CA GLU A 253 -20.07 12.36 -11.84
C GLU A 253 -21.28 11.52 -12.28
N ARG A 254 -22.50 12.07 -12.20
CA ARG A 254 -23.73 11.40 -12.71
C ARG A 254 -23.82 11.35 -14.24
N VAL A 255 -23.03 12.17 -14.95
CA VAL A 255 -23.00 12.16 -16.42
C VAL A 255 -21.99 11.14 -16.96
N ARG A 256 -21.01 10.71 -16.14
CA ARG A 256 -20.01 9.69 -16.54
C ARG A 256 -20.39 8.25 -16.19
N SER A 257 -21.48 8.06 -15.44
CA SER A 257 -22.03 6.76 -15.04
C SER A 257 -23.31 6.39 -15.82
N ARG A 258 -23.49 6.97 -17.01
CA ARG A 258 -24.53 6.59 -17.99
C ARG A 258 -23.89 6.17 -19.30
#